data_AF-A0A7V9PWR0-F1
#
_entry.id   AF-A0A7V9PWR0-F1
#
_cell.length_a   1.000
_cell.length_b   1.000
_cell.length_c   1.000
_cell.angle_alpha   90.00
_cell.angle_beta   90.00
_cell.angle_gamma   90.00
#
_symmetry.space_group_name_H-M   'P 1'
#
loop_
_entity.id
_entity.type
_entity.pdbx_description
1 polymer ?
#
loop_
_entity_poly.entity_id
_entity_poly.type
_entity_poly.pdbx_seq_one_letter_code
_entity_poly.pdbx_strand_id
1 'polypeptide(L)'
;MRSLDDFLPSYEFSERHRLAIDAPSERIDLAMRTVSLDDIPIARVLWAMRRLGRPYGDAARPFVDGALENAVVLDDAAGEGIVLGLTGQFWRLRGGDRSARARTAEEFLAYDRPDACKAVLDFRIGPALLSTETRVHVPDSASRRKFRGYWLVIRPFSGLIRILFLRAARRKAEAAA
;
A
#
# COMPACT_ATOMS: atom_id res chain seq x y z
N MET A 1 -0.44 6.61 -16.34
CA MET A 1 -0.93 6.49 -14.96
C MET A 1 -1.20 7.87 -14.38
N ARG A 2 -2.35 8.04 -13.73
CA ARG A 2 -2.82 9.33 -13.18
C ARG A 2 -1.94 9.86 -12.04
N SER A 3 -2.10 11.15 -11.74
CA SER A 3 -1.42 11.76 -10.60
C SER A 3 -2.06 11.28 -9.30
N LEU A 4 -1.28 11.14 -8.23
CA LEU A 4 -1.86 10.90 -6.91
C LEU A 4 -2.71 12.08 -6.42
N ASP A 5 -2.50 13.27 -6.96
CA ASP A 5 -3.32 14.44 -6.65
C ASP A 5 -4.75 14.30 -7.19
N ASP A 6 -4.97 13.44 -8.19
CA ASP A 6 -6.32 13.13 -8.73
C ASP A 6 -7.14 12.28 -7.74
N PHE A 7 -6.47 11.56 -6.83
CA PHE A 7 -7.10 10.64 -5.87
C PHE A 7 -7.08 11.17 -4.42
N LEU A 8 -5.99 11.83 -4.03
CA LEU A 8 -5.77 12.33 -2.68
C LEU A 8 -4.81 13.55 -2.67
N PRO A 9 -5.30 14.75 -3.04
CA PRO A 9 -4.49 15.96 -3.14
C PRO A 9 -4.12 16.55 -1.78
N SER A 10 -4.92 16.29 -0.74
CA SER A 10 -4.67 16.73 0.64
C SER A 10 -4.38 15.52 1.52
N TYR A 11 -3.27 15.55 2.26
CA TYR A 11 -2.84 14.47 3.15
C TYR A 11 -1.92 15.01 4.23
N GLU A 12 -1.92 14.38 5.40
CA GLU A 12 -1.08 14.79 6.54
C GLU A 12 0.11 13.86 6.76
N PHE A 13 0.09 12.68 6.14
CA PHE A 13 1.14 11.68 6.29
C PHE A 13 1.53 11.13 4.92
N SER A 14 2.84 11.02 4.67
CA SER A 14 3.37 10.38 3.48
C SER A 14 4.64 9.59 3.80
N GLU A 15 4.84 8.49 3.07
CA GLU A 15 6.08 7.71 3.05
C GLU A 15 6.38 7.30 1.60
N ARG A 16 7.61 7.53 1.14
CA ARG A 16 8.04 7.20 -0.22
C ARG A 16 9.36 6.42 -0.20
N HIS A 17 9.42 5.38 -1.02
CA HIS A 17 10.67 4.68 -1.31
C HIS A 17 10.81 4.45 -2.81
N ARG A 18 12.05 4.29 -3.28
CA ARG A 18 12.35 3.97 -4.68
C ARG A 18 13.58 3.08 -4.76
N LEU A 19 13.66 2.27 -5.79
CA LEU A 19 14.79 1.41 -6.07
C LEU A 19 14.99 1.31 -7.58
N ALA A 20 16.24 1.47 -8.03
CA ALA A 20 16.62 1.19 -9.40
C ALA A 20 16.63 -0.34 -9.64
N ILE A 21 16.13 -0.75 -10.80
CA ILE A 21 16.00 -2.15 -11.21
C ILE A 21 16.49 -2.26 -12.65
N ASP A 22 17.49 -3.09 -12.88
CA ASP A 22 18.10 -3.27 -14.20
C ASP A 22 17.26 -4.20 -15.09
N ALA A 23 16.06 -3.73 -15.44
CA ALA A 23 15.13 -4.43 -16.32
C ALA A 23 14.19 -3.42 -17.03
N PRO A 24 13.68 -3.76 -18.23
CA PRO A 24 12.57 -3.07 -18.89
C PRO A 24 11.33 -2.96 -17.99
N SER A 25 10.54 -1.91 -18.20
CA SER A 25 9.35 -1.58 -17.41
C SER A 25 8.33 -2.73 -17.36
N GLU A 26 8.18 -3.49 -18.43
CA GLU A 26 7.26 -4.63 -18.53
C GLU A 26 7.67 -5.76 -17.58
N ARG A 27 8.98 -6.02 -17.45
CA ARG A 27 9.51 -7.01 -16.50
C ARG A 27 9.40 -6.51 -15.06
N ILE A 28 9.60 -5.21 -14.84
CA ILE A 28 9.39 -4.60 -13.51
C ILE A 28 7.92 -4.74 -13.10
N ASP A 29 6.97 -4.49 -14.01
CA ASP A 29 5.54 -4.58 -13.74
C ASP A 29 5.13 -6.02 -13.38
N LEU A 30 5.54 -6.99 -14.20
CA LEU A 30 5.29 -8.41 -13.93
C LEU A 30 5.90 -8.86 -12.59
N ALA A 31 7.14 -8.44 -12.31
CA ALA A 31 7.80 -8.78 -11.06
C ALA A 31 7.08 -8.16 -9.85
N MET A 32 6.71 -6.88 -9.93
CA MET A 32 5.98 -6.14 -8.90
C MET A 32 4.63 -6.79 -8.58
N ARG A 33 3.87 -7.20 -9.61
CA ARG A 33 2.59 -7.89 -9.49
C ARG A 33 2.68 -9.32 -8.98
N THR A 34 3.87 -9.91 -8.92
CA THR A 34 4.07 -11.28 -8.43
C THR A 34 4.82 -11.33 -7.10
N VAL A 35 5.20 -10.20 -6.52
CA VAL A 35 5.74 -10.16 -5.16
C VAL A 35 4.62 -10.55 -4.19
N SER A 36 4.86 -11.57 -3.36
CA SER A 36 3.95 -12.02 -2.31
C SER A 36 4.55 -11.76 -0.91
N LEU A 37 3.81 -12.11 0.14
CA LEU A 37 4.37 -12.03 1.50
C LEU A 37 5.46 -13.08 1.75
N ASP A 38 5.50 -14.17 0.99
CA ASP A 38 6.57 -15.17 1.09
C ASP A 38 7.92 -14.62 0.65
N ASP A 39 7.93 -13.62 -0.24
CA ASP A 39 9.14 -12.91 -0.62
C ASP A 39 9.66 -11.97 0.49
N ILE A 40 8.85 -11.71 1.53
CA ILE A 40 9.10 -10.73 2.60
C ILE A 40 8.79 -11.32 3.99
N PRO A 41 9.66 -12.19 4.54
CA PRO A 41 9.40 -12.87 5.83
C PRO A 41 9.10 -11.93 7.00
N ILE A 42 9.78 -10.78 7.06
CA ILE A 42 9.54 -9.76 8.10
C ILE A 42 8.11 -9.18 7.99
N ALA A 43 7.57 -9.02 6.79
CA ALA A 43 6.20 -8.55 6.60
C ALA A 43 5.18 -9.54 7.16
N ARG A 44 5.42 -10.86 7.00
CA ARG A 44 4.57 -11.91 7.59
C ARG A 44 4.48 -11.80 9.11
N VAL A 45 5.62 -11.59 9.78
CA VAL A 45 5.67 -11.43 11.25
C VAL A 45 4.94 -10.17 11.69
N LEU A 46 5.23 -9.03 11.04
CA LEU A 46 4.59 -7.74 11.35
C LEU A 46 3.08 -7.79 11.15
N TRP A 47 2.60 -8.49 10.12
CA TRP A 47 1.17 -8.68 9.88
C TRP A 47 0.51 -9.65 10.84
N ALA A 48 1.17 -10.76 11.19
CA ALA A 48 0.68 -11.67 12.22
C ALA A 48 0.47 -10.92 13.55
N MET A 49 1.42 -10.06 13.93
CA MET A 49 1.25 -9.18 15.10
C MET A 49 0.07 -8.22 14.92
N ARG A 50 -0.08 -7.57 13.76
CA ARG A 50 -1.21 -6.67 13.47
C ARG A 50 -2.57 -7.37 13.54
N ARG A 51 -2.63 -8.66 13.20
CA ARG A 51 -3.84 -9.50 13.19
C ARG A 51 -4.02 -10.33 14.47
N LEU A 52 -3.25 -10.04 15.53
CA LEU A 52 -3.30 -10.74 16.82
C LEU A 52 -3.14 -12.27 16.66
N GLY A 53 -2.13 -12.68 15.89
CA GLY A 53 -1.81 -14.09 15.67
C GLY A 53 -2.68 -14.80 14.64
N ARG A 54 -3.68 -14.14 14.03
CA ARG A 54 -4.48 -14.77 12.97
C ARG A 54 -3.65 -14.93 11.68
N PRO A 55 -3.53 -16.16 11.16
CA PRO A 55 -2.72 -16.43 9.98
C PRO A 55 -3.27 -15.65 8.80
N TYR A 56 -2.36 -14.97 8.09
CA TYR A 56 -2.68 -14.39 6.79
C TYR A 56 -3.06 -15.53 5.84
N GLY A 57 -4.23 -15.42 5.20
CA GLY A 57 -4.93 -16.57 4.63
C GLY A 57 -4.10 -17.32 3.58
N ASP A 58 -3.45 -16.59 2.70
CA ASP A 58 -2.66 -17.16 1.61
C ASP A 58 -1.45 -16.26 1.32
N ALA A 59 -0.33 -16.56 1.99
CA ALA A 59 0.93 -15.79 1.92
C ALA A 59 1.57 -15.77 0.53
N ALA A 60 1.19 -16.72 -0.34
CA ALA A 60 1.65 -16.82 -1.71
C ALA A 60 0.91 -15.86 -2.64
N ARG A 61 -0.25 -15.30 -2.22
CA ARG A 61 -0.97 -14.31 -3.04
C ARG A 61 -0.13 -13.05 -3.24
N PRO A 62 -0.19 -12.45 -4.45
CA PRO A 62 0.43 -11.17 -4.69
C PRO A 62 0.03 -10.09 -3.68
N PHE A 63 1.00 -9.28 -3.32
CA PHE A 63 0.83 -8.21 -2.35
C PHE A 63 -0.20 -7.18 -2.82
N VAL A 64 -0.11 -6.78 -4.09
CA VAL A 64 -0.97 -5.77 -4.71
C VAL A 64 -2.38 -6.29 -5.05
N ASP A 65 -2.54 -7.59 -5.33
CA ASP A 65 -3.83 -8.17 -5.73
C ASP A 65 -4.60 -8.86 -4.59
N GLY A 66 -3.93 -9.23 -3.49
CA GLY A 66 -4.54 -10.08 -2.47
C GLY A 66 -4.23 -9.72 -1.02
N ALA A 67 -3.14 -9.01 -0.76
CA ALA A 67 -2.66 -8.80 0.60
C ALA A 67 -3.27 -7.61 1.31
N LEU A 68 -3.60 -6.57 0.57
CA LEU A 68 -4.26 -5.40 1.12
C LEU A 68 -5.77 -5.69 1.19
N GLU A 69 -6.21 -6.35 2.27
CA GLU A 69 -7.63 -6.63 2.48
C GLU A 69 -8.48 -5.35 2.30
N ASN A 70 -9.43 -5.39 1.35
CA ASN A 70 -10.33 -4.28 1.01
C ASN A 70 -9.65 -3.05 0.38
N ALA A 71 -8.46 -3.22 -0.23
CA ALA A 71 -7.97 -2.22 -1.16
C ALA A 71 -8.86 -2.20 -2.40
N VAL A 72 -9.12 -1.00 -2.91
CA VAL A 72 -9.79 -0.78 -4.20
C VAL A 72 -8.76 -0.35 -5.22
N VAL A 73 -8.83 -0.86 -6.45
CA VAL A 73 -7.97 -0.39 -7.54
C VAL A 73 -8.50 0.97 -7.99
N LEU A 74 -7.67 2.01 -7.90
CA LEU A 74 -8.00 3.37 -8.31
C LEU A 74 -7.49 3.69 -9.71
N ASP A 75 -6.32 3.18 -10.07
CA ASP A 75 -5.72 3.24 -11.41
C ASP A 75 -4.88 1.98 -11.61
N ASP A 76 -4.92 1.41 -12.81
CA ASP A 76 -4.05 0.31 -13.20
C ASP A 76 -3.62 0.53 -14.64
N ALA A 77 -2.33 0.73 -14.85
CA ALA A 77 -1.75 1.01 -16.15
C ALA A 77 -0.57 0.05 -16.38
N ALA A 78 -0.75 -0.89 -17.31
CA ALA A 78 0.26 -1.90 -17.65
C ALA A 78 1.59 -1.23 -18.01
N GLY A 79 2.69 -1.71 -17.41
CA GLY A 79 4.03 -1.15 -17.60
C GLY A 79 4.30 0.20 -16.89
N GLU A 80 3.27 0.86 -16.35
CA GLU A 80 3.40 2.13 -15.62
C GLU A 80 3.16 1.99 -14.11
N GLY A 81 2.33 1.02 -13.69
CA GLY A 81 2.09 0.70 -12.30
C GLY A 81 0.61 0.58 -11.90
N ILE A 82 0.37 0.67 -10.60
CA ILE A 82 -0.96 0.52 -9.99
C ILE A 82 -1.13 1.45 -8.79
N VAL A 83 -2.33 2.02 -8.63
CA VAL A 83 -2.74 2.86 -7.50
C VAL A 83 -3.88 2.17 -6.75
N LEU A 84 -3.71 1.98 -5.45
CA LEU A 84 -4.68 1.34 -4.57
C LEU A 84 -5.23 2.34 -3.54
N GLY A 85 -6.54 2.27 -3.29
CA GLY A 85 -7.25 3.06 -2.28
C GLY A 85 -7.61 2.22 -1.06
N LEU A 86 -7.45 2.78 0.13
CA LEU A 86 -7.85 2.17 1.40
C LEU A 86 -8.59 3.18 2.27
N THR A 87 -9.64 2.73 2.93
CA THR A 87 -10.40 3.54 3.90
C THR A 87 -10.49 2.85 5.26
N GLY A 88 -10.55 3.64 6.33
CA GLY A 88 -10.86 3.15 7.66
C GLY A 88 -10.05 3.77 8.80
N GLN A 89 -10.29 3.28 10.01
CA GLN A 89 -9.67 3.80 11.24
C GLN A 89 -8.41 3.00 11.55
N PHE A 90 -7.33 3.19 10.78
CA PHE A 90 -6.15 2.31 10.83
C PHE A 90 -5.48 2.21 12.22
N TRP A 91 -5.67 3.19 13.09
CA TRP A 91 -5.16 3.18 14.47
C TRP A 91 -5.98 2.30 15.43
N ARG A 92 -7.20 1.90 15.05
CA ARG A 92 -8.02 0.98 15.83
C ARG A 92 -7.67 -0.48 15.52
N LEU A 93 -7.93 -1.35 16.49
CA LEU A 93 -7.87 -2.80 16.27
C LEU A 93 -8.77 -3.17 15.10
N ARG A 94 -8.25 -4.01 14.19
CA ARG A 94 -8.93 -4.43 12.95
C ARG A 94 -9.38 -3.29 12.02
N GLY A 95 -8.88 -2.07 12.25
CA GLY A 95 -9.20 -0.89 11.46
C GLY A 95 -10.58 -0.29 11.76
N GLY A 96 -11.14 -0.55 12.95
CA GLY A 96 -12.42 0.00 13.39
C GLY A 96 -13.64 -0.62 12.68
N ASP A 97 -14.65 0.21 12.44
CA ASP A 97 -15.85 -0.20 11.72
C ASP A 97 -15.52 -0.55 10.27
N ARG A 98 -15.71 -1.83 9.92
CA ARG A 98 -15.43 -2.36 8.57
C ARG A 98 -16.58 -2.15 7.59
N SER A 99 -17.79 -1.91 8.09
CA SER A 99 -18.99 -1.83 7.25
C SER A 99 -18.96 -0.58 6.36
N ALA A 100 -18.39 0.49 6.89
CA ALA A 100 -18.19 1.78 6.23
C ALA A 100 -16.83 1.89 5.53
N ARG A 101 -16.32 0.82 4.92
CA ARG A 101 -15.16 0.89 4.02
C ARG A 101 -15.64 0.93 2.59
N ALA A 102 -15.00 1.79 1.79
CA ALA A 102 -15.17 1.79 0.35
C ALA A 102 -14.77 0.42 -0.24
N ARG A 103 -15.57 -0.03 -1.20
CA ARG A 103 -15.41 -1.29 -1.94
C ARG A 103 -15.23 -1.07 -3.43
N THR A 104 -15.50 0.14 -3.91
CA THR A 104 -15.24 0.57 -5.29
C THR A 104 -14.42 1.86 -5.32
N ALA A 105 -13.90 2.21 -6.50
CA ALA A 105 -13.18 3.46 -6.70
C ALA A 105 -14.09 4.67 -6.49
N GLU A 106 -15.35 4.59 -6.93
CA GLU A 106 -16.37 5.63 -6.77
C GLU A 106 -16.68 5.87 -5.29
N GLU A 107 -16.89 4.78 -4.52
CA GLU A 107 -17.09 4.86 -3.08
C GLU A 107 -15.86 5.45 -2.37
N PHE A 108 -14.65 5.13 -2.83
CA PHE A 108 -13.43 5.70 -2.27
C PHE A 108 -13.35 7.21 -2.55
N LEU A 109 -13.65 7.64 -3.77
CA LEU A 109 -13.62 9.06 -4.14
C LEU A 109 -14.67 9.85 -3.35
N ALA A 110 -15.88 9.32 -3.21
CA ALA A 110 -16.97 9.91 -2.44
C ALA A 110 -16.81 9.79 -0.90
N TYR A 111 -15.81 9.05 -0.42
CA TYR A 111 -15.62 8.81 1.01
C TYR A 111 -15.32 10.10 1.78
N ASP A 112 -16.21 10.49 2.70
CA ASP A 112 -16.13 11.74 3.46
C ASP A 112 -16.21 11.54 4.99
N ARG A 113 -16.13 10.29 5.46
CA ARG A 113 -16.30 9.95 6.87
C ARG A 113 -15.27 10.67 7.75
N PRO A 114 -15.69 11.55 8.68
CA PRO A 114 -14.77 12.44 9.39
C PRO A 114 -13.85 11.71 10.36
N ASP A 115 -14.32 10.64 11.01
CA ASP A 115 -13.56 9.88 12.02
C ASP A 115 -12.70 8.76 11.42
N ALA A 116 -12.41 8.76 10.10
CA ALA A 116 -11.67 7.72 9.39
C ALA A 116 -10.61 8.29 8.43
N CYS A 117 -9.67 7.44 8.01
CA CYS A 117 -8.66 7.80 7.02
C CYS A 117 -9.11 7.46 5.59
N LYS A 118 -8.63 8.24 4.62
CA LYS A 118 -8.36 7.78 3.25
C LYS A 118 -6.86 7.58 3.08
N ALA A 119 -6.45 6.51 2.44
CA ALA A 119 -5.07 6.29 2.04
C ALA A 119 -4.98 5.88 0.58
N VAL A 120 -3.96 6.37 -0.11
CA VAL A 120 -3.57 5.90 -1.44
C VAL A 120 -2.19 5.27 -1.37
N LEU A 121 -2.03 4.13 -2.03
CA LEU A 121 -0.77 3.41 -2.19
C LEU A 121 -0.44 3.39 -3.68
N ASP A 122 0.65 4.05 -4.05
CA ASP A 122 1.17 4.14 -5.41
C ASP A 122 2.30 3.14 -5.58
N PHE A 123 2.25 2.35 -6.64
CA PHE A 123 3.38 1.58 -7.15
C PHE A 123 3.64 2.07 -8.56
N ARG A 124 4.69 2.86 -8.74
CA ARG A 124 4.95 3.57 -10.00
C ARG A 124 6.25 3.13 -10.62
N ILE A 125 6.19 2.81 -11.90
CA ILE A 125 7.28 2.33 -12.73
C ILE A 125 7.77 3.50 -13.59
N GLY A 126 9.07 3.74 -13.53
CA GLY A 126 9.77 4.62 -14.45
C GLY A 126 10.88 3.85 -15.17
N PRO A 127 11.66 4.51 -16.03
CA PRO A 127 12.79 3.87 -16.70
C PRO A 127 13.75 3.25 -15.69
N ALA A 128 13.87 1.91 -15.70
CA ALA A 128 14.70 1.14 -14.78
C ALA A 128 14.48 1.48 -13.28
N LEU A 129 13.25 1.86 -12.90
CA LEU A 129 12.92 2.35 -11.57
C LEU A 129 11.56 1.84 -11.11
N LEU A 130 11.50 1.35 -9.87
CA LEU A 130 10.25 1.11 -9.16
C LEU A 130 10.17 2.00 -7.92
N SER A 131 9.03 2.64 -7.72
CA SER A 131 8.76 3.47 -6.55
C SER A 131 7.47 3.09 -5.86
N THR A 132 7.44 3.31 -4.54
CA THR A 132 6.23 3.20 -3.73
C THR A 132 5.99 4.53 -3.03
N GLU A 133 4.75 4.98 -2.99
CA GLU A 133 4.31 6.09 -2.16
C GLU A 133 3.05 5.69 -1.40
N THR A 134 2.95 6.09 -0.14
CA THR A 134 1.70 5.99 0.60
C THR A 134 1.35 7.35 1.15
N ARG A 135 0.18 7.87 0.80
CA ARG A 135 -0.37 9.10 1.38
C ARG A 135 -1.58 8.75 2.24
N VAL A 136 -1.74 9.45 3.36
CA VAL A 136 -2.89 9.26 4.25
C VAL A 136 -3.49 10.62 4.61
N HIS A 137 -4.78 10.75 4.35
CA HIS A 137 -5.59 11.87 4.77
C HIS A 137 -6.44 11.51 5.99
N VAL A 138 -6.44 12.38 6.98
CA VAL A 138 -7.23 12.29 8.21
C VAL A 138 -7.94 13.63 8.45
N PRO A 139 -9.22 13.74 8.06
CA PRO A 139 -9.94 15.02 8.05
C PRO A 139 -10.18 15.55 9.47
N ASP A 140 -10.63 14.71 10.41
CA ASP A 140 -10.87 15.11 11.80
C ASP A 140 -9.58 15.30 12.61
N SER A 141 -9.50 16.41 13.35
CA SER A 141 -8.36 16.75 14.19
C SER A 141 -8.11 15.75 15.34
N ALA A 142 -9.18 15.19 15.95
CA ALA A 142 -9.03 14.24 17.04
C ALA A 142 -8.50 12.89 16.54
N SER A 143 -8.99 12.46 15.38
CA SER A 143 -8.53 11.27 14.66
C SER A 143 -7.11 11.44 14.15
N ARG A 144 -6.75 12.63 13.66
CA ARG A 144 -5.39 12.97 13.23
C ARG A 144 -4.37 12.83 14.37
N ARG A 145 -4.71 13.27 15.58
CA ARG A 145 -3.85 13.07 16.77
C ARG A 145 -3.63 11.58 17.08
N LYS A 146 -4.69 10.77 17.03
CA LYS A 146 -4.62 9.31 17.23
C LYS A 146 -3.76 8.64 16.15
N PHE A 147 -4.01 8.98 14.89
CA PHE A 147 -3.27 8.43 13.77
C PHE A 147 -1.81 8.87 13.79
N ARG A 148 -1.48 10.10 14.21
CA ARG A 148 -0.09 10.54 14.37
C ARG A 148 0.70 9.66 15.33
N GLY A 149 0.13 9.36 16.51
CA GLY A 149 0.75 8.45 17.47
C GLY A 149 0.95 7.04 16.90
N TYR A 150 -0.08 6.50 16.25
CA TYR A 150 0.00 5.22 15.55
C TYR A 150 1.07 5.23 14.44
N TRP A 151 1.09 6.26 13.60
CA TRP A 151 2.02 6.42 12.50
C TRP A 151 3.47 6.45 12.99
N LEU A 152 3.78 7.18 14.06
CA LEU A 152 5.13 7.20 14.63
C LEU A 152 5.64 5.80 15.01
N VAL A 153 4.76 4.94 15.53
CA VAL A 153 5.12 3.56 15.90
C VAL A 153 5.26 2.67 14.66
N ILE A 154 4.31 2.73 13.72
CA ILE A 154 4.26 1.77 12.60
C ILE A 154 5.12 2.15 11.41
N ARG A 155 5.41 3.44 11.21
CA ARG A 155 6.14 3.97 10.05
C ARG A 155 7.47 3.27 9.79
N PRO A 156 8.41 3.09 10.75
CA PRO A 156 9.69 2.43 10.46
C PRO A 156 9.51 0.99 9.96
N PHE A 157 8.61 0.22 10.58
CA PHE A 157 8.32 -1.15 10.18
C PHE A 157 7.61 -1.22 8.83
N SER A 158 6.65 -0.33 8.61
CA SER A 158 5.92 -0.22 7.35
C SER A 158 6.83 0.21 6.19
N GLY A 159 7.76 1.15 6.44
CA GLY A 159 8.79 1.56 5.48
C GLY A 159 9.76 0.41 5.16
N LEU A 160 10.17 -0.37 6.16
CA LEU A 160 10.98 -1.57 5.94
C LEU A 160 10.27 -2.57 5.02
N ILE A 161 8.97 -2.83 5.23
CA ILE A 161 8.18 -3.69 4.33
C ILE A 161 8.23 -3.17 2.89
N ARG A 162 8.04 -1.86 2.68
CA ARG A 162 8.11 -1.24 1.33
C ARG A 162 9.49 -1.40 0.69
N ILE A 163 10.57 -1.21 1.45
CA ILE A 163 11.94 -1.40 0.97
C ILE A 163 12.17 -2.87 0.58
N LEU A 164 11.71 -3.82 1.39
CA LEU A 164 11.85 -5.24 1.10
C LEU A 164 11.00 -5.67 -0.10
N PHE A 165 9.80 -5.09 -0.26
CA PHE A 165 8.98 -5.27 -1.45
C PHE A 165 9.72 -4.83 -2.71
N LEU A 166 10.31 -3.63 -2.70
CA LEU A 166 11.11 -3.14 -3.83
C LEU A 166 12.28 -4.08 -4.16
N ARG A 167 12.98 -4.57 -3.13
CA ARG A 167 14.08 -5.54 -3.30
C ARG A 167 13.60 -6.89 -3.85
N ALA A 168 12.44 -7.36 -3.43
CA ALA A 168 11.84 -8.58 -3.97
C ALA A 168 11.49 -8.43 -5.45
N ALA A 169 10.83 -7.32 -5.82
CA ALA A 169 10.51 -7.01 -7.21
C ALA A 169 11.78 -6.92 -8.07
N ARG A 170 12.82 -6.24 -7.57
CA ARG A 170 14.13 -6.18 -8.24
C ARG A 170 14.70 -7.56 -8.55
N ARG A 171 14.79 -8.43 -7.52
CA ARG A 171 15.32 -9.79 -7.69
C ARG A 171 14.54 -10.58 -8.74
N LYS A 172 13.22 -10.48 -8.76
CA LYS A 172 12.37 -11.19 -9.76
C LYS A 172 12.55 -10.62 -11.17
N ALA A 173 12.59 -9.30 -11.31
CA ALA A 173 12.73 -8.63 -12.60
C ALA A 173 14.10 -8.92 -13.25
N GLU A 174 15.17 -8.87 -12.47
CA GLU A 174 16.54 -9.09 -12.94
C GLU A 174 16.85 -10.57 -13.18
N ALA A 175 16.19 -11.51 -12.47
CA ALA A 175 16.36 -12.95 -12.68
C ALA A 175 15.65 -13.48 -13.94
N ALA A 176 14.67 -12.76 -14.47
CA ALA A 176 13.96 -13.08 -15.71
C ALA A 176 14.70 -12.53 -16.95
N ALA A 177 16.02 -12.41 -16.89
CA ALA A 177 16.90 -11.92 -17.96
C ALA A 177 17.47 -13.08 -18.78
#